data_AF-A0A3R6RDC2-F1
#
_entry.id   AF-A0A3R6RDC2-F1
#
_cell.length_a   1.000
_cell.length_b   1.000
_cell.length_c   1.000
_cell.angle_alpha   90.00
_cell.angle_beta   90.00
_cell.angle_gamma   90.00
#
_symmetry.space_group_name_H-M   'P 1'
#
loop_
_entity.id
_entity.type
_entity.pdbx_description
1 polymer ?
#
loop_
_entity_poly.entity_id
_entity_poly.type
_entity_poly.pdbx_seq_one_letter_code
_entity_poly.pdbx_strand_id
1 'polypeptide(L)'
;MEKAMRLDRYLVEMKKGSRSEVKKMIKSGRVSLDGEICREAERKIQPSASEVSLDGTQVGYAAYEYFMLNKPAGVVSATEDGRHKTVVSLIEDAKRRDLFPVGRLDIDTEGLLLITNDGKLAHRLLSPKKHVDKTYFARVEGRLPENAIEQFKEGLTLEDGTRTLPARLVIQKASGTAEDDGKAGSSLSEIELTIHEGKFHQVKRMFEAVGCRVVYLKRLSMGRLRLDESLAPGAYRRLTEEEISKLQGEGDSGDERGLLSGKRAYLFDLDGTLVDSMWMWGAIDIEYLGKFGIPCPKDLQKAIEGMSFTETAVYFKERFSLPDSLEQIKADWTAMSIEKYRTEVPLKPGVRRFLEKAAERDIKMAICTSNGREMVDAVLSALKIRDFFSCVITGCEVAAGKPSPDIYLEAARRLSVKPEECAVFEDVPAGILSGKRAGMTVFAVEDDFSKGMEQEKRRLADGYIDGYLALL
;
A
#
# COMPACT_ATOMS: atom_id res chain seq x y z
N MET A 1 -0.73 10.42 -11.56
CA MET A 1 -0.37 10.15 -12.96
C MET A 1 1.14 10.06 -13.08
N GLU A 2 1.63 8.92 -13.55
CA GLU A 2 3.04 8.73 -13.89
C GLU A 2 3.42 9.66 -15.06
N LYS A 3 4.63 10.21 -15.05
CA LYS A 3 5.04 11.21 -16.03
C LYS A 3 5.57 10.49 -17.27
N ALA A 4 5.06 10.84 -18.46
CA ALA A 4 5.53 10.24 -19.71
C ALA A 4 7.06 10.36 -19.86
N MET A 5 7.72 9.27 -20.27
CA MET A 5 9.19 9.19 -20.41
C MET A 5 9.60 8.83 -21.84
N ARG A 6 10.85 9.09 -22.21
CA ARG A 6 11.40 8.72 -23.52
C ARG A 6 11.67 7.21 -23.59
N LEU A 7 11.41 6.58 -24.72
CA LEU A 7 11.67 5.17 -24.99
C LEU A 7 13.15 4.79 -24.80
N ASP A 8 14.09 5.64 -25.22
CA ASP A 8 15.52 5.40 -24.98
C ASP A 8 15.87 5.39 -23.49
N ARG A 9 15.29 6.31 -22.72
CA ARG A 9 15.46 6.38 -21.27
C ARG A 9 14.88 5.13 -20.59
N TYR A 10 13.70 4.68 -21.00
CA TYR A 10 13.05 3.47 -20.49
C TYR A 10 13.97 2.24 -20.61
N LEU A 11 14.51 2.00 -21.81
CA LEU A 11 15.35 0.83 -22.09
C LEU A 11 16.72 0.91 -21.39
N VAL A 12 17.30 2.11 -21.26
CA VAL A 12 18.53 2.33 -20.49
C VAL A 12 18.29 2.06 -19.01
N GLU A 13 17.20 2.57 -18.46
CA GLU A 13 16.83 2.37 -17.06
C GLU A 13 16.56 0.89 -16.74
N MET A 14 16.06 0.11 -17.70
CA MET A 14 15.84 -1.34 -17.59
C MET A 14 17.06 -2.19 -18.01
N LYS A 15 18.27 -1.61 -18.00
CA LYS A 15 19.56 -2.29 -18.28
C LYS A 15 19.63 -3.00 -19.64
N LYS A 16 18.93 -2.51 -20.66
CA LYS A 16 18.99 -3.09 -22.02
C LYS A 16 20.19 -2.60 -22.86
N GLY A 17 21.00 -1.69 -22.35
CA GLY A 17 22.25 -1.23 -22.95
C GLY A 17 22.62 0.17 -22.49
N SER A 18 23.80 0.65 -22.90
CA SER A 18 24.16 2.07 -22.81
C SER A 18 23.27 2.92 -23.71
N ARG A 19 23.27 4.24 -23.50
CA ARG A 19 22.41 5.15 -24.28
C ARG A 19 22.68 5.09 -25.79
N SER A 20 23.93 4.90 -26.20
CA SER A 20 24.31 4.76 -27.61
C SER A 20 23.82 3.43 -28.19
N GLU A 21 23.99 2.33 -27.44
CA GLU A 21 23.54 1.00 -27.85
C GLU A 21 22.02 0.93 -27.96
N VAL A 22 21.28 1.45 -26.98
CA VAL A 22 19.82 1.52 -27.00
C VAL A 22 19.32 2.32 -28.19
N LYS A 23 19.89 3.51 -28.46
CA LYS A 23 19.54 4.29 -29.64
C LYS A 23 19.78 3.53 -30.95
N LYS A 24 20.88 2.75 -31.03
CA LYS A 24 21.18 1.90 -32.18
C LYS A 24 20.15 0.77 -32.33
N MET A 25 19.78 0.11 -31.23
CA MET A 25 18.76 -0.95 -31.21
C MET A 25 17.40 -0.43 -31.69
N ILE A 26 16.94 0.70 -31.16
CA ILE A 26 15.71 1.36 -31.58
C ILE A 26 15.76 1.69 -33.09
N LYS A 27 16.83 2.35 -33.55
CA LYS A 27 16.97 2.73 -34.96
C LYS A 27 17.01 1.53 -35.90
N SER A 28 17.56 0.40 -35.46
CA SER A 28 17.58 -0.87 -36.21
C SER A 28 16.24 -1.61 -36.26
N GLY A 29 15.20 -1.10 -35.59
CA GLY A 29 13.87 -1.73 -35.58
C GLY A 29 13.77 -2.97 -34.68
N ARG A 30 14.68 -3.10 -33.71
CA ARG A 30 14.68 -4.21 -32.73
C ARG A 30 13.71 -3.99 -31.57
N VAL A 31 13.15 -2.78 -31.45
CA VAL A 31 12.25 -2.40 -30.36
C VAL A 31 10.84 -2.24 -30.90
N SER A 32 9.84 -2.84 -30.24
CA SER A 32 8.43 -2.56 -30.50
C SER A 32 7.76 -1.86 -29.32
N LEU A 33 6.74 -1.07 -29.63
CA LEU A 33 5.85 -0.40 -28.71
C LEU A 33 4.42 -0.80 -29.08
N ASP A 34 3.68 -1.40 -28.16
CA ASP A 34 2.29 -1.85 -28.35
C ASP A 34 2.13 -2.73 -29.60
N GLY A 35 3.10 -3.63 -29.82
CA GLY A 35 3.15 -4.55 -30.97
C GLY A 35 3.76 -3.96 -32.26
N GLU A 36 3.97 -2.64 -32.35
CA GLU A 36 4.51 -2.00 -33.55
C GLU A 36 5.99 -1.62 -33.44
N ILE A 37 6.78 -1.85 -34.50
CA ILE A 37 8.21 -1.52 -34.50
C ILE A 37 8.41 0.00 -34.34
N CYS A 38 9.06 0.42 -33.26
CA CYS A 38 9.38 1.82 -33.00
C CYS A 38 10.84 2.11 -33.34
N ARG A 39 11.06 3.10 -34.21
CA ARG A 39 12.42 3.58 -34.60
C ARG A 39 12.78 4.95 -34.01
N GLU A 40 11.89 5.53 -33.20
CA GLU A 40 12.05 6.85 -32.60
C GLU A 40 12.52 6.75 -31.15
N ALA A 41 13.82 6.99 -30.93
CA ALA A 41 14.41 6.90 -29.59
C ALA A 41 13.80 7.86 -28.56
N GLU A 42 13.27 9.00 -29.01
CA GLU A 42 12.75 10.06 -28.14
C GLU A 42 11.23 9.99 -27.95
N ARG A 43 10.58 8.97 -28.53
CA ARG A 43 9.15 8.72 -28.41
C ARG A 43 8.77 8.72 -26.93
N LYS A 44 7.76 9.51 -26.58
CA LYS A 44 7.22 9.53 -25.21
C LYS A 44 6.25 8.36 -25.02
N ILE A 45 6.44 7.63 -23.93
CA ILE A 45 5.68 6.46 -23.55
C ILE A 45 5.22 6.57 -22.09
N GLN A 46 4.13 5.88 -21.76
CA GLN A 46 3.62 5.74 -20.40
C GLN A 46 4.18 4.43 -19.83
N PRO A 47 5.10 4.45 -18.86
CA PRO A 47 5.86 3.24 -18.52
C PRO A 47 5.02 2.07 -18.01
N SER A 48 3.94 2.37 -17.28
CA SER A 48 3.00 1.38 -16.75
C SER A 48 1.90 0.96 -17.74
N ALA A 49 1.69 1.69 -18.84
CA ALA A 49 0.60 1.45 -19.79
C ALA A 49 1.06 1.05 -21.20
N SER A 50 2.31 1.31 -21.54
CA SER A 50 2.90 0.97 -22.85
C SER A 50 3.61 -0.38 -22.79
N GLU A 51 3.32 -1.26 -23.76
CA GLU A 51 4.01 -2.53 -23.93
C GLU A 51 5.29 -2.33 -24.75
N VAL A 52 6.45 -2.38 -24.08
CA VAL A 52 7.75 -2.26 -24.77
C VAL A 52 8.37 -3.65 -24.92
N SER A 53 8.78 -4.01 -26.13
CA SER A 53 9.56 -5.24 -26.37
C SER A 53 10.90 -4.94 -27.05
N LEU A 54 11.91 -5.75 -26.76
CA LEU A 54 13.21 -5.76 -27.44
C LEU A 54 13.45 -7.16 -27.99
N ASP A 55 13.62 -7.28 -29.30
CA ASP A 55 13.77 -8.55 -30.03
C ASP A 55 12.66 -9.56 -29.72
N GLY A 56 11.41 -9.08 -29.62
CA GLY A 56 10.24 -9.90 -29.29
C GLY A 56 10.15 -10.31 -27.82
N THR A 57 11.10 -9.91 -26.97
CA THR A 57 11.01 -10.13 -25.52
C THR A 57 10.47 -8.89 -24.83
N GLN A 58 9.36 -9.02 -24.11
CA GLN A 58 8.77 -7.92 -23.35
C GLN A 58 9.76 -7.40 -22.29
N VAL A 59 9.90 -6.08 -22.24
CA VAL A 59 10.70 -5.38 -21.25
C VAL A 59 9.73 -4.76 -20.26
N GLY A 60 9.55 -5.37 -19.09
CA GLY A 60 8.74 -4.78 -18.03
C GLY A 60 9.44 -3.57 -17.39
N TYR A 61 8.66 -2.56 -17.00
CA TYR A 61 9.17 -1.38 -16.29
C TYR A 61 9.01 -1.53 -14.78
N ALA A 62 10.12 -1.52 -14.04
CA ALA A 62 10.08 -1.30 -12.60
C ALA A 62 10.30 0.19 -12.33
N ALA A 63 9.23 0.92 -12.01
CA ALA A 63 9.30 2.35 -11.70
C ALA A 63 10.19 2.62 -10.47
N TYR A 64 10.00 1.81 -9.43
CA TYR A 64 10.79 1.87 -8.21
C TYR A 64 11.27 0.49 -7.76
N GLU A 65 12.45 0.44 -7.16
CA GLU A 65 12.95 -0.73 -6.45
C GLU A 65 13.20 -0.37 -4.99
N TYR A 66 12.89 -1.29 -4.08
CA TYR A 66 13.03 -1.11 -2.65
C TYR A 66 13.77 -2.30 -2.05
N PHE A 67 14.91 -2.05 -1.41
CA PHE A 67 15.72 -3.08 -0.78
C PHE A 67 15.93 -2.78 0.70
N MET A 68 15.79 -3.81 1.52
CA MET A 68 16.31 -3.86 2.87
C MET A 68 17.74 -4.38 2.82
N LEU A 69 18.70 -3.58 3.29
CA LEU A 69 20.07 -3.99 3.52
C LEU A 69 20.32 -4.09 5.01
N ASN A 70 20.85 -5.24 5.48
CA ASN A 70 21.52 -5.27 6.77
C ASN A 70 22.96 -4.77 6.56
N LYS A 71 23.17 -3.46 6.71
CA LYS A 71 24.46 -2.84 6.43
C LYS A 71 25.53 -3.41 7.36
N PRO A 72 26.68 -3.87 6.85
CA PRO A 72 27.81 -4.27 7.68
C PRO A 72 28.68 -3.06 8.08
N ALA A 73 29.49 -3.23 9.11
CA ALA A 73 30.55 -2.28 9.43
C ALA A 73 31.61 -2.25 8.31
N GLY A 74 32.34 -1.14 8.17
CA GLY A 74 33.39 -0.95 7.17
C GLY A 74 32.88 -0.51 5.78
N VAL A 75 31.56 -0.36 5.60
CA VAL A 75 30.94 0.07 4.33
C VAL A 75 30.32 1.46 4.51
N VAL A 76 30.50 2.35 3.53
CA VAL A 76 29.98 3.72 3.60
C VAL A 76 28.57 3.85 3.01
N SER A 77 27.71 4.62 3.68
CA SER A 77 26.35 4.92 3.24
C SER A 77 26.34 6.00 2.14
N ALA A 78 26.85 5.65 0.95
CA ALA A 78 26.94 6.51 -0.22
C ALA A 78 26.60 5.74 -1.50
N THR A 79 26.37 6.47 -2.59
CA THR A 79 26.25 5.88 -3.94
C THR A 79 27.63 5.60 -4.53
N GLU A 80 28.56 6.55 -4.39
CA GLU A 80 29.95 6.47 -4.86
C GLU A 80 30.89 6.92 -3.74
N ASP A 81 32.05 6.27 -3.62
CA ASP A 81 33.13 6.64 -2.71
C ASP A 81 34.47 6.18 -3.29
N GLY A 82 35.51 7.01 -3.19
CA GLY A 82 36.81 6.74 -3.81
C GLY A 82 37.75 5.86 -2.98
N ARG A 83 37.39 5.52 -1.73
CA ARG A 83 38.26 4.82 -0.78
C ARG A 83 37.61 3.58 -0.18
N HIS A 84 36.31 3.64 0.10
CA HIS A 84 35.58 2.59 0.79
C HIS A 84 34.50 1.97 -0.08
N LYS A 85 34.17 0.69 0.21
CA LYS A 85 33.03 0.02 -0.44
C LYS A 85 31.74 0.75 -0.05
N THR A 86 30.84 0.94 -1.01
CA THR A 86 29.57 1.64 -0.79
C THR A 86 28.41 0.68 -0.59
N VAL A 87 27.37 1.11 0.12
CA VAL A 87 26.15 0.31 0.32
C VAL A 87 25.43 -0.04 -0.98
N VAL A 88 25.48 0.83 -1.99
CA VAL A 88 24.88 0.56 -3.30
C VAL A 88 25.64 -0.54 -4.04
N SER A 89 26.97 -0.60 -3.88
CA SER A 89 27.79 -1.66 -4.49
C SER A 89 27.53 -3.07 -3.92
N LEU A 90 26.78 -3.18 -2.81
CA LEU A 90 26.36 -4.47 -2.25
C LEU A 90 25.13 -5.04 -2.95
N ILE A 91 24.36 -4.23 -3.70
CA ILE A 91 23.12 -4.67 -4.35
C ILE A 91 23.42 -5.12 -5.79
N GLU A 92 23.66 -6.42 -5.95
CA GLU A 92 24.14 -7.01 -7.21
C GLU A 92 23.01 -7.26 -8.24
N ASP A 93 21.79 -7.58 -7.77
CA ASP A 93 20.64 -7.94 -8.62
C ASP A 93 19.73 -6.75 -9.00
N ALA A 94 20.12 -5.52 -8.64
CA ALA A 94 19.35 -4.32 -8.93
C ALA A 94 19.04 -4.21 -10.43
N LYS A 95 17.83 -3.80 -10.81
CA LYS A 95 17.49 -3.53 -12.21
C LYS A 95 17.80 -2.07 -12.57
N ARG A 96 17.71 -1.17 -11.60
CA ARG A 96 17.96 0.27 -11.70
C ARG A 96 19.43 0.62 -11.44
N ARG A 97 19.88 1.77 -11.96
CA ARG A 97 21.23 2.32 -11.71
C ARG A 97 21.21 3.55 -10.79
N ASP A 98 20.03 4.11 -10.56
CA ASP A 98 19.77 5.31 -9.76
C ASP A 98 19.37 4.99 -8.32
N LEU A 99 19.84 3.86 -7.77
CA LEU A 99 19.64 3.51 -6.37
C LEU A 99 20.47 4.41 -5.46
N PHE A 100 19.89 4.81 -4.34
CA PHE A 100 20.56 5.57 -3.30
C PHE A 100 20.07 5.13 -1.90
N PRO A 101 20.91 5.30 -0.87
CA PRO A 101 20.51 5.02 0.50
C PRO A 101 19.54 6.07 1.06
N VAL A 102 18.50 5.59 1.75
CA VAL A 102 17.56 6.44 2.48
C VAL A 102 18.13 6.76 3.84
N GLY A 103 18.84 7.88 3.89
CA GLY A 103 19.59 8.31 5.06
C GLY A 103 20.96 7.66 5.11
N ARG A 104 21.65 7.84 6.23
CA ARG A 104 23.03 7.35 6.41
C ARG A 104 23.16 6.64 7.75
N LEU A 105 23.98 5.60 7.74
CA LEU A 105 24.61 5.00 8.91
C LEU A 105 26.11 5.23 8.81
N ASP A 106 26.75 5.46 9.96
CA ASP A 106 28.19 5.65 10.03
C ASP A 106 28.93 4.39 9.54
N ILE A 107 30.20 4.55 9.16
CA ILE A 107 30.96 3.45 8.55
C ILE A 107 31.05 2.23 9.48
N ASP A 108 31.15 2.45 10.78
CA ASP A 108 31.23 1.45 11.86
C ASP A 108 29.86 1.06 12.44
N THR A 109 28.76 1.59 11.90
CA THR A 109 27.39 1.27 12.35
C THR A 109 26.74 0.24 11.43
N GLU A 110 26.08 -0.75 12.04
CA GLU A 110 25.43 -1.85 11.34
C GLU A 110 23.90 -1.69 11.28
N GLY A 111 23.24 -2.58 10.54
CA GLY A 111 21.80 -2.78 10.63
C GLY A 111 21.01 -2.19 9.48
N LEU A 112 19.71 -2.00 9.71
CA LEU A 112 18.73 -1.67 8.69
C LEU A 112 19.10 -0.39 7.92
N LEU A 113 19.30 -0.51 6.62
CA LEU A 113 19.38 0.59 5.68
C LEU A 113 18.48 0.32 4.47
N LEU A 114 17.54 1.24 4.21
CA LEU A 114 16.69 1.18 3.03
C LEU A 114 17.47 1.73 1.83
N ILE A 115 17.47 1.01 0.71
CA ILE A 115 18.03 1.42 -0.57
C ILE A 115 16.88 1.48 -1.59
N THR A 116 16.72 2.61 -2.28
CA THR A 116 15.67 2.77 -3.30
C THR A 116 16.05 3.84 -4.33
N ASN A 117 15.30 3.93 -5.42
CA ASN A 117 15.28 5.06 -6.35
C ASN A 117 14.04 5.98 -6.17
N ASP A 118 13.17 5.71 -5.19
CA ASP A 118 12.00 6.55 -4.86
C ASP A 118 12.39 7.76 -4.00
N GLY A 119 12.70 8.88 -4.67
CA GLY A 119 13.09 10.12 -4.00
C GLY A 119 12.00 10.75 -3.14
N LYS A 120 10.72 10.53 -3.48
CA LYS A 120 9.59 11.10 -2.72
C LYS A 120 9.44 10.39 -1.39
N LEU A 121 9.48 9.05 -1.40
CA LEU A 121 9.46 8.26 -0.18
C LEU A 121 10.67 8.59 0.69
N ALA A 122 11.87 8.63 0.11
CA ALA A 122 13.09 8.93 0.85
C ALA A 122 13.03 10.30 1.54
N HIS A 123 12.60 11.34 0.81
CA HIS A 123 12.42 12.67 1.39
C HIS A 123 11.40 12.67 2.54
N ARG A 124 10.28 11.94 2.40
CA ARG A 124 9.27 11.82 3.46
C ARG A 124 9.85 11.15 4.72
N LEU A 125 10.60 10.07 4.56
CA LEU A 125 11.19 9.29 5.67
C LEU A 125 12.34 10.02 6.38
N LEU A 126 13.01 10.94 5.69
CA LEU A 126 14.15 11.71 6.21
C LEU A 126 13.77 13.11 6.68
N SER A 127 12.59 13.60 6.30
CA SER A 127 12.12 14.94 6.69
C SER A 127 12.06 15.06 8.21
N PRO A 128 12.77 16.03 8.82
CA PRO A 128 12.72 16.26 10.27
C PRO A 128 11.30 16.55 10.78
N LYS A 129 10.42 17.07 9.92
CA LYS A 129 9.03 17.40 10.25
C LYS A 129 8.12 16.17 10.43
N LYS A 130 8.54 15.02 9.94
CA LYS A 130 7.75 13.78 9.96
C LYS A 130 8.06 12.88 11.16
N HIS A 131 9.09 13.21 11.95
CA HIS A 131 9.46 12.52 13.20
C HIS A 131 9.50 10.99 13.08
N VAL A 132 10.02 10.46 11.95
CA VAL A 132 10.05 9.02 11.71
C VAL A 132 11.04 8.34 12.65
N ASP A 133 10.51 7.54 13.56
CA ASP A 133 11.22 6.76 14.57
C ASP A 133 12.38 5.95 13.99
N LYS A 134 13.47 5.87 14.74
CA LYS A 134 14.63 5.04 14.43
C LYS A 134 15.08 4.39 15.71
N THR A 135 14.96 3.07 15.77
CA THR A 135 15.36 2.29 16.94
C THR A 135 16.71 1.66 16.70
N TYR A 136 17.61 1.82 17.66
CA TYR A 136 18.97 1.31 17.65
C TYR A 136 19.19 0.39 18.84
N PHE A 137 19.84 -0.74 18.60
CA PHE A 137 20.53 -1.50 19.63
C PHE A 137 21.94 -0.95 19.79
N ALA A 138 22.38 -0.77 21.03
CA ALA A 138 23.77 -0.40 21.31
C ALA A 138 24.35 -1.19 22.48
N ARG A 139 25.66 -1.43 22.41
CA ARG A 139 26.46 -1.84 23.57
C ARG A 139 27.26 -0.65 24.05
N VAL A 140 27.18 -0.40 25.35
CA VAL A 140 27.74 0.77 26.01
C VAL A 140 28.66 0.32 27.13
N GLU A 141 29.85 0.93 27.22
CA GLU A 141 30.81 0.64 28.30
C GLU A 141 30.26 1.07 29.66
N GLY A 142 30.40 0.18 30.64
CA GLY A 142 30.02 0.45 32.03
C GLY A 142 28.50 0.49 32.24
N ARG A 143 28.12 1.04 33.40
CA ARG A 143 26.72 1.19 33.82
C ARG A 143 26.28 2.61 33.52
N LEU A 144 25.11 2.76 32.90
CA LEU A 144 24.56 4.08 32.63
C LEU A 144 24.18 4.79 33.94
N PRO A 145 24.23 6.14 33.98
CA PRO A 145 23.73 6.92 35.11
C PRO A 145 22.27 6.57 35.44
N GLU A 146 21.89 6.59 36.72
CA GLU A 146 20.54 6.24 37.17
C GLU A 146 19.45 7.13 36.55
N ASN A 147 19.78 8.39 36.26
CA ASN A 147 18.89 9.36 35.64
C ASN A 147 18.98 9.38 34.10
N ALA A 148 19.73 8.49 33.47
CA ALA A 148 19.92 8.49 32.01
C ALA A 148 18.60 8.39 31.25
N ILE A 149 17.66 7.55 31.69
CA ILE A 149 16.35 7.38 31.02
C ILE A 149 15.58 8.70 31.00
N GLU A 150 15.53 9.43 32.12
CA GLU A 150 14.84 10.73 32.18
C GLU A 150 15.59 11.79 31.38
N GLN A 151 16.93 11.83 31.43
CA GLN A 151 17.71 12.76 30.62
C GLN A 151 17.48 12.58 29.10
N PHE A 152 17.41 11.33 28.62
CA PHE A 152 17.11 11.05 27.21
C PHE A 152 15.68 11.46 26.84
N LYS A 153 14.72 11.24 27.74
CA LYS A 153 13.32 11.61 27.57
C LYS A 153 13.10 13.13 27.54
N GLU A 154 13.89 13.91 28.27
CA GLU A 154 13.87 15.38 28.23
C GLU A 154 14.64 15.97 27.03
N GLY A 155 15.51 15.16 26.42
CA GLY A 155 16.46 15.58 25.40
C GLY A 155 17.76 16.11 26.01
N LEU A 156 18.88 15.80 25.36
CA LEU A 156 20.22 16.13 25.82
C LEU A 156 20.80 17.34 25.08
N THR A 157 21.70 18.06 25.73
CA THR A 157 22.57 19.03 25.05
C THR A 157 23.88 18.33 24.71
N LEU A 158 24.21 18.24 23.42
CA LEU A 158 25.46 17.66 22.94
C LEU A 158 26.62 18.65 23.19
N GLU A 159 27.87 18.18 23.11
CA GLU A 159 29.06 19.00 23.38
C GLU A 159 29.17 20.29 22.55
N ASP A 160 28.62 20.30 21.34
CA ASP A 160 28.59 21.48 20.45
C ASP A 160 27.44 22.46 20.76
N GLY A 161 26.71 22.25 21.87
CA GLY A 161 25.54 23.03 22.27
C GLY A 161 24.24 22.64 21.57
N THR A 162 24.26 21.67 20.65
CA THR A 162 23.04 21.22 19.95
C THR A 162 22.13 20.47 20.92
N ARG A 163 20.89 20.93 21.07
CA ARG A 163 19.87 20.20 21.84
C ARG A 163 19.22 19.12 20.99
N THR A 164 19.11 17.90 21.52
CA THR A 164 18.36 16.80 20.88
C THR A 164 16.87 16.88 21.21
N LEU A 165 16.05 16.30 20.33
CA LEU A 165 14.67 16.00 20.68
C LEU A 165 14.61 14.91 21.77
N PRO A 166 13.47 14.79 22.47
CA PRO A 166 13.15 13.65 23.32
C PRO A 166 13.44 12.30 22.63
N ALA A 167 14.00 11.38 23.40
CA ALA A 167 14.31 10.03 22.96
C ALA A 167 13.88 9.00 24.00
N ARG A 168 13.49 7.82 23.55
CA ARG A 168 13.12 6.70 24.43
C ARG A 168 14.32 5.77 24.58
N LEU A 169 14.85 5.70 25.79
CA LEU A 169 15.92 4.77 26.17
C LEU A 169 15.33 3.60 26.99
N VAL A 170 15.69 2.38 26.62
CA VAL A 170 15.38 1.14 27.36
C VAL A 170 16.69 0.42 27.63
N ILE A 171 16.94 0.09 28.90
CA ILE A 171 18.10 -0.72 29.30
C ILE A 171 17.65 -2.18 29.32
N GLN A 172 18.17 -3.00 28.40
CA GLN A 172 17.85 -4.42 28.30
C GLN A 172 18.70 -5.24 29.26
N LYS A 173 19.99 -4.92 29.34
CA LYS A 173 20.94 -5.49 30.28
C LYS A 173 21.83 -4.40 30.84
N ALA A 174 21.95 -4.30 32.17
CA ALA A 174 22.91 -3.42 32.82
C ALA A 174 24.18 -4.19 33.15
N SER A 175 25.35 -3.55 32.98
CA SER A 175 26.61 -4.13 33.46
C SER A 175 26.67 -4.15 35.01
N GLY A 176 27.41 -5.11 35.57
CA GLY A 176 27.63 -5.23 37.01
C GLY A 176 26.47 -5.87 37.79
N THR A 177 25.57 -6.61 37.14
CA THR A 177 24.54 -7.42 37.80
C THR A 177 25.07 -8.83 38.13
N ALA A 178 24.41 -9.57 39.03
CA ALA A 178 24.86 -10.89 39.50
C ALA A 178 25.01 -11.98 38.41
N GLU A 179 24.61 -11.68 37.17
CA GLU A 179 24.76 -12.52 35.98
C GLU A 179 26.09 -12.24 35.22
N ASP A 180 26.96 -11.37 35.72
CA ASP A 180 28.29 -11.13 35.17
C ASP A 180 29.26 -12.26 35.57
N ASP A 181 29.45 -13.20 34.66
CA ASP A 181 30.36 -14.35 34.78
C ASP A 181 31.86 -13.98 34.58
N GLY A 182 32.23 -12.71 34.79
CA GLY A 182 33.62 -12.24 34.82
C GLY A 182 34.41 -12.30 33.50
N LYS A 183 33.74 -12.56 32.37
CA LYS A 183 34.36 -12.57 31.03
C LYS A 183 34.47 -11.15 30.46
N ALA A 184 35.36 -10.95 29.48
CA ALA A 184 35.70 -9.65 28.86
C ALA A 184 34.55 -8.89 28.13
N GLY A 185 33.28 -9.29 28.31
CA GLY A 185 32.08 -8.57 27.87
C GLY A 185 31.07 -8.27 29.00
N SER A 186 31.40 -8.63 30.26
CA SER A 186 30.54 -8.44 31.44
C SER A 186 30.42 -6.96 31.83
N SER A 187 31.34 -6.11 31.39
CA SER A 187 31.33 -4.67 31.68
C SER A 187 30.47 -3.83 30.71
N LEU A 188 29.60 -4.44 29.90
CA LEU A 188 28.80 -3.72 28.90
C LEU A 188 27.32 -3.71 29.26
N SER A 189 26.68 -2.55 29.12
CA SER A 189 25.23 -2.43 29.12
C SER A 189 24.69 -2.58 27.69
N GLU A 190 23.60 -3.34 27.54
CA GLU A 190 22.86 -3.48 26.30
C GLU A 190 21.60 -2.64 26.37
N ILE A 191 21.42 -1.77 25.38
CA ILE A 191 20.33 -0.79 25.37
C ILE A 191 19.60 -0.80 24.04
N GLU A 192 18.36 -0.32 24.08
CA GLU A 192 17.58 0.06 22.92
C GLU A 192 17.25 1.55 23.01
N LEU A 193 17.61 2.31 21.97
CA LEU A 193 17.37 3.75 21.88
C LEU A 193 16.52 4.06 20.67
N THR A 194 15.37 4.70 20.88
CA THR A 194 14.53 5.24 19.80
C THR A 194 14.64 6.76 19.73
N ILE A 195 14.98 7.27 18.55
CA ILE A 195 15.08 8.71 18.23
C ILE A 195 14.20 9.07 17.02
N HIS A 196 13.76 10.33 16.95
CA HIS A 196 12.89 10.84 15.88
C HIS A 196 13.60 11.81 14.92
N GLU A 197 14.92 11.92 15.04
CA GLU A 197 15.78 12.76 14.21
C GLU A 197 17.09 12.00 13.87
N GLY A 198 17.97 12.61 13.08
CA GLY A 198 19.21 11.99 12.61
C GLY A 198 20.34 12.98 12.43
N LYS A 199 20.83 13.55 13.53
CA LYS A 199 22.01 14.43 13.55
C LYS A 199 23.31 13.63 13.37
N PHE A 200 24.39 14.33 13.01
CA PHE A 200 25.71 13.71 12.83
C PHE A 200 26.16 12.98 14.10
N HIS A 201 26.42 11.67 13.99
CA HIS A 201 26.82 10.76 15.07
C HIS A 201 25.94 10.86 16.33
N GLN A 202 24.64 11.18 16.15
CA GLN A 202 23.75 11.57 17.25
C GLN A 202 23.74 10.57 18.41
N VAL A 203 23.57 9.28 18.14
CA VAL A 203 23.46 8.26 19.19
C VAL A 203 24.73 8.21 20.03
N LYS A 204 25.91 8.17 19.40
CA LYS A 204 27.20 8.13 20.11
C LYS A 204 27.38 9.37 20.98
N ARG A 205 27.09 10.54 20.43
CA ARG A 205 27.19 11.84 21.12
C ARG A 205 26.20 11.99 22.28
N MET A 206 25.01 11.40 22.17
CA MET A 206 24.04 11.36 23.27
C MET A 206 24.57 10.53 24.44
N PHE A 207 25.21 9.39 24.17
CA PHE A 207 25.84 8.59 25.22
C PHE A 207 27.08 9.29 25.81
N GLU A 208 27.90 9.94 24.98
CA GLU A 208 29.04 10.74 25.44
C GLU A 208 28.59 11.87 26.38
N ALA A 209 27.48 12.54 26.08
CA ALA A 209 26.91 13.60 26.92
C ALA A 209 26.47 13.12 28.32
N VAL A 210 26.20 11.82 28.49
CA VAL A 210 25.93 11.19 29.79
C VAL A 210 27.14 10.43 30.36
N GLY A 211 28.34 10.69 29.83
CA GLY A 211 29.59 10.10 30.30
C GLY A 211 29.81 8.64 29.90
N CYS A 212 29.12 8.17 28.86
CA CYS A 212 29.16 6.77 28.42
C CYS A 212 29.74 6.64 27.00
N ARG A 213 30.34 5.49 26.69
CA ARG A 213 30.91 5.23 25.36
C ARG A 213 30.20 4.07 24.67
N VAL A 214 29.72 4.31 23.43
CA VAL A 214 29.14 3.28 22.57
C VAL A 214 30.26 2.50 21.88
N VAL A 215 30.28 1.18 22.04
CA VAL A 215 31.27 0.28 21.40
C VAL A 215 30.68 -0.54 20.26
N TYR A 216 29.35 -0.67 20.22
CA TYR A 216 28.63 -1.31 19.12
C TYR A 216 27.30 -0.60 18.90
N LEU A 217 26.93 -0.39 17.63
CA LEU A 217 25.69 0.27 17.26
C LEU A 217 25.07 -0.42 16.04
N LYS A 218 23.80 -0.81 16.17
CA LYS A 218 23.03 -1.45 15.10
C LYS A 218 21.64 -0.82 15.01
N ARG A 219 21.24 -0.33 13.84
CA ARG A 219 19.87 0.13 13.62
C ARG A 219 18.94 -1.07 13.42
N LEU A 220 17.93 -1.19 14.26
CA LEU A 220 16.94 -2.27 14.20
C LEU A 220 15.72 -1.89 13.38
N SER A 221 15.31 -0.63 13.39
CA SER A 221 14.11 -0.18 12.68
C SER A 221 14.22 1.25 12.15
N MET A 222 13.37 1.55 11.18
CA MET A 222 13.11 2.91 10.68
C MET A 222 11.63 3.04 10.34
N GLY A 223 10.92 3.86 11.12
CA GLY A 223 9.48 3.90 11.15
C GLY A 223 8.92 2.50 11.44
N ARG A 224 8.00 2.06 10.59
CA ARG A 224 7.33 0.76 10.69
C ARG A 224 8.12 -0.41 10.10
N LEU A 225 9.25 -0.13 9.44
CA LEU A 225 10.12 -1.16 8.88
C LEU A 225 11.11 -1.66 9.95
N ARG A 226 11.10 -2.97 10.21
CA ARG A 226 12.06 -3.64 11.10
C ARG A 226 13.06 -4.45 10.28
N LEU A 227 14.29 -4.54 10.77
CA LEU A 227 15.32 -5.39 10.19
C LEU A 227 14.88 -6.85 10.25
N ASP A 228 15.01 -7.55 9.14
CA ASP A 228 14.85 -8.99 9.09
C ASP A 228 15.99 -9.67 9.85
N GLU A 229 15.65 -10.40 10.91
CA GLU A 229 16.62 -11.06 11.78
C GLU A 229 17.37 -12.21 11.07
N SER A 230 16.78 -12.78 10.01
CA SER A 230 17.42 -13.83 9.21
C SER A 230 18.49 -13.27 8.26
N LEU A 231 18.51 -11.95 8.05
CA LEU A 231 19.40 -11.31 7.09
C LEU A 231 20.78 -11.09 7.71
N ALA A 232 21.79 -11.82 7.24
CA ALA A 232 23.18 -11.65 7.70
C ALA A 232 23.74 -10.26 7.37
N PRO A 233 24.74 -9.75 8.11
CA PRO A 233 25.43 -8.50 7.76
C PRO A 233 25.99 -8.54 6.33
N GLY A 234 25.73 -7.49 5.53
CA GLY A 234 26.09 -7.43 4.12
C GLY A 234 25.03 -7.99 3.17
N ALA A 235 24.11 -8.83 3.66
CA ALA A 235 23.03 -9.36 2.86
C ALA A 235 21.89 -8.34 2.73
N TYR A 236 21.16 -8.46 1.62
CA TYR A 236 20.02 -7.62 1.30
C TYR A 236 18.89 -8.49 0.73
N ARG A 237 17.67 -7.96 0.81
CA ARG A 237 16.51 -8.53 0.11
C ARG A 237 15.60 -7.42 -0.39
N ARG A 238 14.74 -7.74 -1.36
CA ARG A 238 13.65 -6.86 -1.76
C ARG A 238 12.66 -6.70 -0.59
N LEU A 239 12.09 -5.51 -0.46
CA LEU A 239 10.95 -5.33 0.43
C LEU A 239 9.74 -6.09 -0.12
N THR A 240 8.90 -6.56 0.79
CA THR A 240 7.57 -7.06 0.43
C THR A 240 6.63 -5.88 0.17
N GLU A 241 5.52 -6.13 -0.54
CA GLU A 241 4.47 -5.12 -0.75
C GLU A 241 3.93 -4.56 0.59
N GLU A 242 3.84 -5.41 1.62
CA GLU A 242 3.41 -4.99 2.97
C GLU A 242 4.39 -3.98 3.58
N GLU A 243 5.69 -4.21 3.44
CA GLU A 243 6.73 -3.31 3.94
C GLU A 243 6.76 -1.98 3.18
N ILE A 244 6.56 -2.02 1.85
CA ILE A 244 6.49 -0.83 1.01
C ILE A 244 5.27 0.02 1.41
N SER A 245 4.10 -0.60 1.55
CA SER A 245 2.86 0.05 1.99
C SER A 245 3.01 0.70 3.37
N LYS A 246 3.62 -0.02 4.34
CA LYS A 246 3.96 0.51 5.67
C LYS A 246 4.85 1.76 5.61
N LEU A 247 5.82 1.81 4.70
CA LEU A 247 6.70 2.98 4.49
C LEU A 247 5.99 4.13 3.76
N GLN A 248 5.02 3.81 2.91
CA GLN A 248 4.26 4.80 2.15
C GLN A 248 3.21 5.54 2.99
N GLY A 249 2.91 5.02 4.18
CA GLY A 249 1.85 5.54 5.06
C GLY A 249 0.49 4.92 4.74
N GLU A 250 0.43 3.94 3.84
CA GLU A 250 -0.79 3.23 3.41
C GLU A 250 -1.25 2.16 4.42
N GLY A 251 -0.91 2.35 5.70
CA GLY A 251 -1.35 1.50 6.80
C GLY A 251 -1.62 2.26 8.09
N ASP A 252 -1.74 3.60 8.03
CA ASP A 252 -1.82 4.47 9.22
C ASP A 252 -3.27 4.79 9.65
N SER A 253 -4.30 4.03 9.24
CA SER A 253 -5.68 4.33 9.69
C SER A 253 -6.76 3.26 9.47
N GLY A 254 -6.42 1.98 9.30
CA GLY A 254 -7.44 0.98 8.97
C GLY A 254 -8.45 0.72 10.09
N ASP A 255 -7.97 0.20 11.23
CA ASP A 255 -8.81 -0.16 12.39
C ASP A 255 -8.17 0.24 13.73
N GLU A 256 -7.58 1.44 13.82
CA GLU A 256 -6.87 1.87 15.04
C GLU A 256 -7.77 1.94 16.29
N ARG A 257 -9.08 2.06 16.08
CA ARG A 257 -10.11 2.06 17.13
C ARG A 257 -10.59 0.67 17.53
N GLY A 258 -10.08 -0.40 16.91
CA GLY A 258 -10.52 -1.77 17.16
C GLY A 258 -12.00 -2.00 16.84
N LEU A 259 -12.53 -1.29 15.84
CA LEU A 259 -13.90 -1.38 15.33
C LEU A 259 -14.22 -2.76 14.72
N LEU A 260 -13.21 -3.52 14.27
CA LEU A 260 -13.40 -4.93 13.86
C LEU A 260 -13.41 -5.91 15.04
N SER A 261 -13.00 -5.47 16.23
CA SER A 261 -13.02 -6.32 17.43
C SER A 261 -14.45 -6.72 17.79
N GLY A 262 -14.66 -8.01 18.06
CA GLY A 262 -15.98 -8.56 18.42
C GLY A 262 -16.97 -8.68 17.25
N LYS A 263 -16.58 -8.32 16.03
CA LYS A 263 -17.40 -8.54 14.84
C LYS A 263 -17.39 -10.02 14.45
N ARG A 264 -18.54 -10.52 13.99
CA ARG A 264 -18.77 -11.92 13.62
C ARG A 264 -19.09 -12.10 12.14
N ALA A 265 -19.39 -11.02 11.43
CA ALA A 265 -19.58 -11.03 10.00
C ALA A 265 -19.01 -9.79 9.31
N TYR A 266 -18.43 -9.99 8.13
CA TYR A 266 -18.00 -8.93 7.22
C TYR A 266 -18.86 -8.96 5.95
N LEU A 267 -19.49 -7.83 5.65
CA LEU A 267 -20.38 -7.65 4.51
C LEU A 267 -19.71 -6.67 3.56
N PHE A 268 -19.61 -7.03 2.29
CA PHE A 268 -18.85 -6.25 1.32
C PHE A 268 -19.76 -5.82 0.19
N ASP A 269 -19.72 -4.56 -0.20
CA ASP A 269 -19.99 -4.26 -1.61
C ASP A 269 -18.94 -4.93 -2.52
N LEU A 270 -19.25 -5.08 -3.80
CA LEU A 270 -18.39 -5.75 -4.76
C LEU A 270 -17.51 -4.74 -5.52
N ASP A 271 -18.14 -3.80 -6.21
CA ASP A 271 -17.52 -2.91 -7.19
C ASP A 271 -16.86 -1.73 -6.48
N GLY A 272 -15.59 -1.44 -6.77
CA GLY A 272 -14.82 -0.41 -6.04
C GLY A 272 -14.48 -0.79 -4.59
N THR A 273 -15.10 -1.83 -4.05
CA THR A 273 -14.88 -2.35 -2.69
C THR A 273 -14.01 -3.61 -2.68
N LEU A 274 -14.41 -4.71 -3.33
CA LEU A 274 -13.60 -5.94 -3.42
C LEU A 274 -12.79 -5.99 -4.72
N VAL A 275 -13.36 -5.49 -5.81
CA VAL A 275 -12.76 -5.52 -7.15
C VAL A 275 -12.59 -4.12 -7.72
N ASP A 276 -11.55 -3.94 -8.52
CA ASP A 276 -11.28 -2.66 -9.21
C ASP A 276 -12.00 -2.65 -10.56
N SER A 277 -13.28 -2.29 -10.54
CA SER A 277 -14.20 -2.37 -11.69
C SER A 277 -14.90 -1.06 -12.03
N MET A 278 -14.83 -0.03 -11.18
CA MET A 278 -15.62 1.20 -11.35
C MET A 278 -15.30 1.97 -12.64
N TRP A 279 -14.08 1.82 -13.17
CA TRP A 279 -13.66 2.40 -14.45
C TRP A 279 -14.46 1.89 -15.66
N MET A 280 -14.97 0.65 -15.59
CA MET A 280 -15.69 0.01 -16.69
C MET A 280 -17.09 0.60 -16.87
N TRP A 281 -17.79 0.88 -15.77
CA TRP A 281 -19.19 1.30 -15.81
C TRP A 281 -19.39 2.61 -16.56
N GLY A 282 -18.48 3.57 -16.40
CA GLY A 282 -18.51 4.81 -17.18
C GLY A 282 -18.33 4.58 -18.68
N ALA A 283 -17.52 3.60 -19.09
CA ALA A 283 -17.36 3.25 -20.51
C ALA A 283 -18.61 2.56 -21.07
N ILE A 284 -19.23 1.67 -20.29
CA ILE A 284 -20.48 0.99 -20.66
C ILE A 284 -21.60 2.00 -20.86
N ASP A 285 -21.76 2.99 -19.98
CA ASP A 285 -22.78 4.03 -20.12
C ASP A 285 -22.61 4.83 -21.41
N ILE A 286 -21.37 5.22 -21.73
CA ILE A 286 -21.04 5.96 -22.95
C ILE A 286 -21.36 5.12 -24.19
N GLU A 287 -20.92 3.87 -24.21
CA GLU A 287 -21.14 2.96 -25.34
C GLU A 287 -22.63 2.66 -25.52
N TYR A 288 -23.35 2.37 -24.43
CA TYR A 288 -24.75 2.03 -24.46
C TYR A 288 -25.62 3.19 -24.95
N LEU A 289 -25.46 4.39 -24.38
CA LEU A 289 -26.19 5.58 -24.84
C LEU A 289 -25.79 5.98 -26.27
N GLY A 290 -24.54 5.71 -26.65
CA GLY A 290 -24.02 5.91 -28.00
C GLY A 290 -24.79 5.13 -29.07
N LYS A 291 -25.30 3.94 -28.76
CA LYS A 291 -26.16 3.13 -29.67
C LYS A 291 -27.42 3.89 -30.09
N PHE A 292 -27.90 4.82 -29.25
CA PHE A 292 -29.08 5.65 -29.49
C PHE A 292 -28.73 7.07 -29.93
N GLY A 293 -27.45 7.37 -30.18
CA GLY A 293 -26.98 8.72 -30.52
C GLY A 293 -27.09 9.71 -29.36
N ILE A 294 -27.19 9.23 -28.12
CA ILE A 294 -27.34 10.07 -26.93
C ILE A 294 -25.97 10.26 -26.27
N PRO A 295 -25.50 11.50 -26.06
CA PRO A 295 -24.28 11.74 -25.31
C PRO A 295 -24.48 11.45 -23.82
N CYS A 296 -23.51 10.79 -23.18
CA CYS A 296 -23.56 10.50 -21.75
C CYS A 296 -23.52 11.79 -20.90
N PRO A 297 -24.56 12.09 -20.10
CA PRO A 297 -24.55 13.28 -19.24
C PRO A 297 -23.50 13.19 -18.12
N LYS A 298 -22.91 14.33 -17.76
CA LYS A 298 -21.90 14.40 -16.69
C LYS A 298 -22.47 14.11 -15.29
N ASP A 299 -23.76 14.32 -15.10
CA ASP A 299 -24.47 14.09 -13.82
C ASP A 299 -24.97 12.65 -13.67
N LEU A 300 -24.88 11.82 -14.71
CA LEU A 300 -25.49 10.49 -14.75
C LEU A 300 -25.02 9.61 -13.58
N GLN A 301 -23.71 9.46 -13.42
CA GLN A 301 -23.10 8.61 -12.39
C GLN A 301 -23.54 8.98 -10.97
N LYS A 302 -23.65 10.29 -10.69
CA LYS A 302 -24.15 10.78 -9.40
C LYS A 302 -25.65 10.51 -9.23
N ALA A 303 -26.42 10.58 -10.31
CA ALA A 303 -27.86 10.40 -10.26
C ALA A 303 -28.29 8.94 -10.07
N ILE A 304 -27.46 7.98 -10.50
CA ILE A 304 -27.70 6.54 -10.36
C ILE A 304 -26.95 5.92 -9.17
N GLU A 305 -26.20 6.73 -8.40
CA GLU A 305 -25.43 6.25 -7.25
C GLU A 305 -26.34 5.53 -6.24
N GLY A 306 -26.01 4.27 -5.94
CA GLY A 306 -26.73 3.42 -4.98
C GLY A 306 -27.95 2.69 -5.56
N MET A 307 -28.47 3.09 -6.73
CA MET A 307 -29.58 2.40 -7.37
C MET A 307 -29.21 0.93 -7.65
N SER A 308 -30.19 0.05 -7.51
CA SER A 308 -30.09 -1.33 -7.97
C SER A 308 -30.01 -1.37 -9.49
N PHE A 309 -29.49 -2.48 -10.03
CA PHE A 309 -29.41 -2.70 -11.47
C PHE A 309 -30.76 -2.51 -12.20
N THR A 310 -31.88 -2.86 -11.55
CA THR A 310 -33.22 -2.67 -12.10
C THR A 310 -33.68 -1.21 -12.01
N GLU A 311 -33.45 -0.53 -10.88
CA GLU A 311 -33.76 0.90 -10.73
C GLU A 311 -32.98 1.75 -11.74
N THR A 312 -31.70 1.43 -11.98
CA THR A 312 -30.89 2.09 -13.01
C THR A 312 -31.45 1.86 -14.40
N ALA A 313 -31.92 0.65 -14.73
CA ALA A 313 -32.57 0.38 -16.02
C ALA A 313 -33.86 1.20 -16.21
N VAL A 314 -34.69 1.31 -15.16
CA VAL A 314 -35.88 2.17 -15.15
C VAL A 314 -35.48 3.63 -15.37
N TYR A 315 -34.49 4.11 -14.63
CA TYR A 315 -33.98 5.47 -14.76
C TYR A 315 -33.50 5.78 -16.17
N PHE A 316 -32.73 4.88 -16.80
CA PHE A 316 -32.26 5.07 -18.17
C PHE A 316 -33.43 5.12 -19.16
N LYS A 317 -34.38 4.20 -19.04
CA LYS A 317 -35.56 4.15 -19.91
C LYS A 317 -36.35 5.45 -19.83
N GLU A 318 -36.60 5.96 -18.63
CA GLU A 318 -37.36 7.20 -18.41
C GLU A 318 -36.58 8.45 -18.82
N ARG A 319 -35.36 8.63 -18.30
CA ARG A 319 -34.54 9.83 -18.54
C ARG A 319 -34.20 10.02 -20.00
N PHE A 320 -33.89 8.94 -20.69
CA PHE A 320 -33.41 8.98 -22.07
C PHE A 320 -34.48 8.54 -23.09
N SER A 321 -35.69 8.24 -22.62
CA SER A 321 -36.81 7.79 -23.47
C SER A 321 -36.43 6.60 -24.36
N LEU A 322 -35.72 5.63 -23.79
CA LEU A 322 -35.18 4.50 -24.57
C LEU A 322 -36.30 3.58 -25.08
N PRO A 323 -36.24 3.14 -26.35
CA PRO A 323 -37.24 2.25 -26.93
C PRO A 323 -37.20 0.85 -26.31
N ASP A 324 -36.02 0.39 -25.90
CA ASP A 324 -35.75 -0.95 -25.39
C ASP A 324 -36.52 -1.26 -24.10
N SER A 325 -36.94 -2.52 -23.93
CA SER A 325 -37.53 -2.98 -22.67
C SER A 325 -36.49 -2.99 -21.53
N LEU A 326 -36.94 -3.04 -20.28
CA LEU A 326 -36.03 -3.11 -19.13
C LEU A 326 -35.15 -4.37 -19.20
N GLU A 327 -35.71 -5.48 -19.68
CA GLU A 327 -35.01 -6.74 -19.89
C GLU A 327 -33.92 -6.60 -20.94
N GLN A 328 -34.19 -5.91 -22.05
CA GLN A 328 -33.20 -5.68 -23.11
C GLN A 328 -32.06 -4.77 -22.63
N ILE A 329 -32.38 -3.67 -21.94
CA ILE A 329 -31.37 -2.77 -21.35
C ILE A 329 -30.43 -3.56 -20.44
N LYS A 330 -31.00 -4.38 -19.54
CA LYS A 330 -30.23 -5.20 -18.60
C LYS A 330 -29.40 -6.29 -19.30
N ALA A 331 -29.95 -6.92 -20.34
CA ALA A 331 -29.24 -7.92 -21.12
C ALA A 331 -28.03 -7.32 -21.85
N ASP A 332 -28.20 -6.14 -22.45
CA ASP A 332 -27.12 -5.41 -23.12
C ASP A 332 -26.00 -5.03 -22.16
N TRP A 333 -26.32 -4.44 -21.00
CA TRP A 333 -25.31 -4.12 -19.98
C TRP A 333 -24.59 -5.37 -19.46
N THR A 334 -25.30 -6.47 -19.31
CA THR A 334 -24.70 -7.75 -18.90
C THR A 334 -23.72 -8.23 -19.97
N ALA A 335 -24.11 -8.21 -21.25
CA ALA A 335 -23.24 -8.60 -22.35
C ALA A 335 -21.98 -7.72 -22.47
N MET A 336 -22.12 -6.42 -22.22
CA MET A 336 -21.01 -5.45 -22.28
C MET A 336 -20.03 -5.56 -21.10
N SER A 337 -20.48 -6.03 -19.94
CA SER A 337 -19.67 -6.10 -18.72
C SER A 337 -19.08 -7.49 -18.43
N ILE A 338 -19.76 -8.57 -18.83
CA ILE A 338 -19.42 -9.92 -18.36
C ILE A 338 -18.02 -10.38 -18.78
N GLU A 339 -17.56 -10.03 -19.97
CA GLU A 339 -16.23 -10.40 -20.45
C GLU A 339 -15.13 -9.67 -19.69
N LYS A 340 -15.36 -8.39 -19.39
CA LYS A 340 -14.44 -7.57 -18.59
C LYS A 340 -14.32 -8.10 -17.16
N TYR A 341 -15.43 -8.50 -16.54
CA TYR A 341 -15.41 -9.16 -15.24
C TYR A 341 -14.63 -10.48 -15.23
N ARG A 342 -14.63 -11.20 -16.35
CA ARG A 342 -13.91 -12.49 -16.47
C ARG A 342 -12.42 -12.33 -16.70
N THR A 343 -12.00 -11.26 -17.37
CA THR A 343 -10.64 -11.18 -17.95
C THR A 343 -9.86 -9.93 -17.56
N GLU A 344 -10.53 -8.82 -17.24
CA GLU A 344 -9.88 -7.52 -17.05
C GLU A 344 -9.95 -7.01 -15.60
N VAL A 345 -10.99 -7.38 -14.83
CA VAL A 345 -11.24 -6.83 -13.48
C VAL A 345 -10.42 -7.58 -12.42
N PRO A 346 -9.44 -6.94 -11.74
CA PRO A 346 -8.67 -7.58 -10.68
C PRO A 346 -9.31 -7.38 -9.30
N LEU A 347 -8.86 -8.18 -8.32
CA LEU A 347 -9.06 -7.89 -6.89
C LEU A 347 -8.33 -6.60 -6.50
N LYS A 348 -8.91 -5.82 -5.58
CA LYS A 348 -8.18 -4.71 -4.96
C LYS A 348 -7.02 -5.22 -4.09
N PRO A 349 -5.92 -4.45 -3.96
CA PRO A 349 -4.77 -4.84 -3.15
C PRO A 349 -5.15 -5.23 -1.72
N GLY A 350 -4.66 -6.39 -1.27
CA GLY A 350 -4.89 -6.91 0.07
C GLY A 350 -6.20 -7.67 0.29
N VAL A 351 -7.18 -7.58 -0.62
CA VAL A 351 -8.50 -8.23 -0.46
C VAL A 351 -8.37 -9.72 -0.20
N ARG A 352 -7.63 -10.46 -1.05
CA ARG A 352 -7.47 -11.91 -0.89
C ARG A 352 -6.98 -12.30 0.50
N ARG A 353 -5.91 -11.65 0.96
CA ARG A 353 -5.31 -11.93 2.27
C ARG A 353 -6.24 -11.54 3.42
N PHE A 354 -7.04 -10.48 3.26
CA PHE A 354 -8.07 -10.11 4.21
C PHE A 354 -9.18 -11.15 4.33
N LEU A 355 -9.69 -11.65 3.20
CA LEU A 355 -10.66 -12.74 3.19
C LEU A 355 -10.09 -14.02 3.82
N GLU A 356 -8.84 -14.37 3.52
CA GLU A 356 -8.13 -15.51 4.13
C GLU A 356 -8.02 -15.37 5.66
N LYS A 357 -7.53 -14.23 6.17
CA LYS A 357 -7.45 -13.98 7.62
C LYS A 357 -8.82 -13.94 8.31
N ALA A 358 -9.85 -13.44 7.63
CA ALA A 358 -11.21 -13.44 8.17
C ALA A 358 -11.74 -14.88 8.29
N ALA A 359 -11.50 -15.72 7.27
CA ALA A 359 -11.87 -17.14 7.30
C ALA A 359 -11.11 -17.92 8.39
N GLU A 360 -9.81 -17.68 8.58
CA GLU A 360 -9.02 -18.27 9.67
C GLU A 360 -9.58 -17.96 11.07
N ARG A 361 -10.32 -16.84 11.20
CA ARG A 361 -10.95 -16.39 12.44
C ARG A 361 -12.43 -16.78 12.54
N ASP A 362 -12.93 -17.61 11.64
CA ASP A 362 -14.33 -18.04 11.55
C ASP A 362 -15.32 -16.86 11.42
N ILE A 363 -14.89 -15.77 10.76
CA ILE A 363 -15.74 -14.63 10.45
C ILE A 363 -16.58 -14.96 9.22
N LYS A 364 -17.91 -14.88 9.36
CA LYS A 364 -18.82 -15.09 8.22
C LYS A 364 -18.71 -13.95 7.22
N MET A 365 -18.80 -14.25 5.93
CA MET A 365 -18.68 -13.22 4.89
C MET A 365 -19.82 -13.28 3.91
N ALA A 366 -20.27 -12.12 3.44
CA ALA A 366 -21.27 -12.00 2.39
C ALA A 366 -20.98 -10.82 1.45
N ILE A 367 -21.47 -10.93 0.21
CA ILE A 367 -21.43 -9.85 -0.77
C ILE A 367 -22.83 -9.21 -0.85
N CYS A 368 -22.87 -7.88 -0.93
CA CYS A 368 -24.05 -7.04 -0.97
C CYS A 368 -23.91 -6.02 -2.11
N THR A 369 -24.32 -6.40 -3.32
CA THR A 369 -24.08 -5.59 -4.54
C THR A 369 -25.39 -5.20 -5.22
N SER A 370 -25.42 -4.00 -5.81
CA SER A 370 -26.53 -3.56 -6.65
C SER A 370 -26.62 -4.31 -7.99
N ASN A 371 -25.56 -5.04 -8.38
CA ASN A 371 -25.46 -5.74 -9.65
C ASN A 371 -26.26 -7.05 -9.72
N GLY A 372 -26.49 -7.50 -10.95
CA GLY A 372 -27.18 -8.76 -11.26
C GLY A 372 -26.34 -10.01 -10.96
N ARG A 373 -27.02 -11.09 -10.57
CA ARG A 373 -26.44 -12.40 -10.19
C ARG A 373 -25.37 -12.91 -11.17
N GLU A 374 -25.67 -12.86 -12.46
CA GLU A 374 -24.81 -13.42 -13.50
C GLU A 374 -23.41 -12.77 -13.55
N MET A 375 -23.35 -11.43 -13.45
CA MET A 375 -22.09 -10.70 -13.42
C MET A 375 -21.28 -11.00 -12.15
N VAL A 376 -21.97 -11.09 -11.01
CA VAL A 376 -21.34 -11.41 -9.73
C VAL A 376 -20.72 -12.80 -9.77
N ASP A 377 -21.47 -13.80 -10.23
CA ASP A 377 -20.96 -15.17 -10.32
C ASP A 377 -19.77 -15.27 -11.28
N ALA A 378 -19.79 -14.51 -12.39
CA ALA A 378 -18.68 -14.45 -13.34
C ALA A 378 -17.39 -13.93 -12.69
N VAL A 379 -17.44 -12.80 -11.98
CA VAL A 379 -16.23 -12.22 -11.36
C VAL A 379 -15.72 -13.06 -10.18
N LEU A 380 -16.62 -13.61 -9.35
CA LEU A 380 -16.20 -14.45 -8.22
C LEU A 380 -15.54 -15.75 -8.67
N SER A 381 -16.01 -16.32 -9.79
CA SER A 381 -15.42 -17.50 -10.41
C SER A 381 -14.04 -17.19 -11.02
N ALA A 382 -13.94 -16.12 -11.81
CA ALA A 382 -12.68 -15.68 -12.42
C ALA A 382 -11.60 -15.41 -11.37
N LEU A 383 -11.97 -14.74 -10.27
CA LEU A 383 -11.07 -14.39 -9.18
C LEU A 383 -10.89 -15.50 -8.15
N LYS A 384 -11.62 -16.61 -8.24
CA LYS A 384 -11.56 -17.74 -7.29
C LYS A 384 -11.69 -17.30 -5.84
N ILE A 385 -12.74 -16.53 -5.56
CA ILE A 385 -13.05 -16.04 -4.20
C ILE A 385 -14.45 -16.43 -3.73
N ARG A 386 -15.24 -17.14 -4.56
CA ARG A 386 -16.60 -17.54 -4.24
C ARG A 386 -16.71 -18.29 -2.91
N ASP A 387 -15.72 -19.11 -2.60
CA ASP A 387 -15.72 -20.01 -1.44
C ASP A 387 -15.57 -19.28 -0.09
N PHE A 388 -15.13 -18.01 -0.10
CA PHE A 388 -15.07 -17.21 1.13
C PHE A 388 -16.46 -16.76 1.60
N PHE A 389 -17.46 -16.69 0.71
CA PHE A 389 -18.73 -16.05 1.01
C PHE A 389 -19.83 -17.08 1.28
N SER A 390 -20.46 -17.00 2.45
CA SER A 390 -21.58 -17.87 2.82
C SER A 390 -22.83 -17.56 2.00
N CYS A 391 -23.04 -16.29 1.63
CA CYS A 391 -24.12 -15.87 0.76
C CYS A 391 -23.74 -14.62 -0.05
N VAL A 392 -24.52 -14.36 -1.10
CA VAL A 392 -24.43 -13.17 -1.93
C VAL A 392 -25.83 -12.62 -2.09
N ILE A 393 -26.04 -11.36 -1.78
CA ILE A 393 -27.30 -10.64 -1.95
C ILE A 393 -27.12 -9.67 -3.11
N THR A 394 -28.02 -9.76 -4.10
CA THR A 394 -28.06 -8.83 -5.23
C THR A 394 -29.15 -7.78 -5.03
N GLY A 395 -29.00 -6.61 -5.65
CA GLY A 395 -30.00 -5.54 -5.61
C GLY A 395 -31.36 -5.96 -6.17
N CYS A 396 -31.43 -7.04 -6.95
CA CYS A 396 -32.67 -7.61 -7.46
C CYS A 396 -33.44 -8.45 -6.42
N GLU A 397 -32.82 -8.80 -5.29
CA GLU A 397 -33.44 -9.62 -4.23
C GLU A 397 -34.04 -8.79 -3.08
N VAL A 398 -33.93 -7.46 -3.15
CA VAL A 398 -34.37 -6.54 -2.09
C VAL A 398 -35.35 -5.50 -2.62
N ALA A 399 -36.16 -4.94 -1.71
CA ALA A 399 -37.25 -4.06 -2.06
C ALA A 399 -36.78 -2.69 -2.60
N ALA A 400 -35.67 -2.16 -2.08
CA ALA A 400 -35.09 -0.90 -2.51
C ALA A 400 -33.55 -0.95 -2.55
N GLY A 401 -32.96 -0.24 -3.51
CA GLY A 401 -31.52 -0.06 -3.62
C GLY A 401 -30.92 0.78 -2.48
N LYS A 402 -29.58 0.89 -2.47
CA LYS A 402 -28.87 1.76 -1.53
C LYS A 402 -29.29 3.21 -1.81
N PRO A 403 -29.50 4.08 -0.79
CA PRO A 403 -29.09 3.94 0.61
C PRO A 403 -30.12 3.26 1.53
N SER A 404 -31.09 2.49 1.00
CA SER A 404 -31.94 1.63 1.84
C SER A 404 -31.08 0.58 2.57
N PRO A 405 -31.34 0.23 3.84
CA PRO A 405 -30.53 -0.77 4.57
C PRO A 405 -30.82 -2.23 4.16
N ASP A 406 -31.82 -2.46 3.30
CA ASP A 406 -32.41 -3.77 3.01
C ASP A 406 -31.37 -4.83 2.61
N ILE A 407 -30.40 -4.47 1.76
CA ILE A 407 -29.37 -5.40 1.27
C ILE A 407 -28.48 -5.94 2.38
N TYR A 408 -28.09 -5.07 3.32
CA TYR A 408 -27.25 -5.44 4.46
C TYR A 408 -28.05 -6.19 5.53
N LEU A 409 -29.29 -5.78 5.78
CA LEU A 409 -30.18 -6.49 6.71
C LEU A 409 -30.48 -7.91 6.22
N GLU A 410 -30.73 -8.09 4.92
CA GLU A 410 -30.94 -9.41 4.34
C GLU A 410 -29.68 -10.29 4.43
N ALA A 411 -28.50 -9.73 4.21
CA ALA A 411 -27.24 -10.45 4.38
C ALA A 411 -27.03 -10.90 5.83
N ALA A 412 -27.19 -10.00 6.81
CA ALA A 412 -27.08 -10.33 8.23
C ALA A 412 -28.09 -11.41 8.65
N ARG A 413 -29.32 -11.34 8.14
CA ARG A 413 -30.36 -12.36 8.34
C ARG A 413 -29.92 -13.73 7.81
N ARG A 414 -29.42 -13.81 6.56
CA ARG A 414 -28.93 -15.08 5.98
C ARG A 414 -27.72 -15.63 6.72
N LEU A 415 -26.84 -14.77 7.25
CA LEU A 415 -25.71 -15.19 8.07
C LEU A 415 -26.10 -15.58 9.50
N SER A 416 -27.32 -15.27 9.94
CA SER A 416 -27.77 -15.42 11.33
C SER A 416 -26.86 -14.66 12.32
N VAL A 417 -26.50 -13.43 11.97
CA VAL A 417 -25.66 -12.52 12.77
C VAL A 417 -26.44 -11.22 13.00
N LYS A 418 -26.32 -10.63 14.20
CA LYS A 418 -27.00 -9.36 14.50
C LYS A 418 -26.31 -8.19 13.79
N PRO A 419 -27.04 -7.14 13.36
CA PRO A 419 -26.41 -6.01 12.67
C PRO A 419 -25.26 -5.35 13.47
N GLU A 420 -25.37 -5.22 14.80
CA GLU A 420 -24.31 -4.65 15.62
C GLU A 420 -23.01 -5.51 15.65
N GLU A 421 -23.09 -6.79 15.28
CA GLU A 421 -21.96 -7.71 15.17
C GLU A 421 -21.38 -7.76 13.74
N CYS A 422 -21.93 -6.97 12.81
CA CYS A 422 -21.46 -6.88 11.43
C CYS A 422 -20.53 -5.68 11.22
N ALA A 423 -19.56 -5.84 10.32
CA ALA A 423 -18.83 -4.75 9.69
C ALA A 423 -19.15 -4.73 8.18
N VAL A 424 -19.38 -3.53 7.63
CA VAL A 424 -19.67 -3.29 6.22
C VAL A 424 -18.50 -2.56 5.57
N PHE A 425 -18.15 -2.95 4.35
CA PHE A 425 -17.14 -2.29 3.52
C PHE A 425 -17.80 -1.74 2.25
N GLU A 426 -17.60 -0.45 1.98
CA GLU A 426 -18.27 0.30 0.89
C GLU A 426 -17.37 1.40 0.36
N ASP A 427 -17.44 1.69 -0.94
CA ASP A 427 -16.61 2.69 -1.61
C ASP A 427 -17.35 4.00 -1.94
N VAL A 428 -18.69 4.02 -1.88
CA VAL A 428 -19.52 5.21 -2.20
C VAL A 428 -20.45 5.66 -1.06
N PRO A 429 -20.78 6.97 -0.96
CA PRO A 429 -21.63 7.53 0.10
C PRO A 429 -23.00 6.86 0.27
N ALA A 430 -23.72 6.58 -0.82
CA ALA A 430 -25.02 5.90 -0.73
C ALA A 430 -24.91 4.51 -0.08
N GLY A 431 -23.86 3.77 -0.39
CA GLY A 431 -23.58 2.48 0.21
C GLY A 431 -23.19 2.54 1.68
N ILE A 432 -22.32 3.49 2.03
CA ILE A 432 -21.95 3.77 3.43
C ILE A 432 -23.21 4.07 4.25
N LEU A 433 -24.09 4.93 3.76
CA LEU A 433 -25.35 5.26 4.42
C LEU A 433 -26.27 4.04 4.59
N SER A 434 -26.32 3.14 3.60
CA SER A 434 -27.08 1.89 3.69
C SER A 434 -26.61 1.04 4.88
N GLY A 435 -25.29 0.83 5.01
CA GLY A 435 -24.71 0.10 6.15
C GLY A 435 -24.96 0.79 7.50
N LYS A 436 -24.83 2.12 7.56
CA LYS A 436 -25.11 2.91 8.78
C LYS A 436 -26.57 2.80 9.21
N ARG A 437 -27.50 2.88 8.26
CA ARG A 437 -28.95 2.73 8.50
C ARG A 437 -29.32 1.33 8.93
N ALA A 438 -28.55 0.32 8.52
CA ALA A 438 -28.71 -1.05 9.00
C ALA A 438 -28.22 -1.25 10.44
N GLY A 439 -27.62 -0.24 11.07
CA GLY A 439 -27.10 -0.32 12.44
C GLY A 439 -25.74 -1.02 12.55
N MET A 440 -24.98 -1.08 11.44
CA MET A 440 -23.70 -1.79 11.38
C MET A 440 -22.52 -0.83 11.51
N THR A 441 -21.34 -1.38 11.83
CA THR A 441 -20.08 -0.64 11.73
C THR A 441 -19.65 -0.57 10.27
N VAL A 442 -19.31 0.60 9.76
CA VAL A 442 -19.03 0.79 8.32
C VAL A 442 -17.62 1.33 8.11
N PHE A 443 -16.87 0.70 7.21
CA PHE A 443 -15.60 1.17 6.70
C PHE A 443 -15.78 1.68 5.27
N ALA A 444 -15.41 2.94 5.06
CA ALA A 444 -15.24 3.47 3.72
C ALA A 444 -13.94 2.93 3.11
N VAL A 445 -14.02 2.41 1.89
CA VAL A 445 -12.88 1.96 1.09
C VAL A 445 -12.52 3.04 0.08
N GLU A 446 -11.24 3.36 -0.05
CA GLU A 446 -10.78 4.28 -1.08
C GLU A 446 -10.89 3.63 -2.47
N ASP A 447 -11.37 4.40 -3.44
CA ASP A 447 -11.44 4.00 -4.84
C ASP A 447 -11.15 5.20 -5.76
N ASP A 448 -10.52 4.93 -6.90
CA ASP A 448 -10.19 5.95 -7.89
C ASP A 448 -11.44 6.69 -8.40
N PHE A 449 -12.58 6.01 -8.50
CA PHE A 449 -13.87 6.58 -8.87
C PHE A 449 -14.40 7.57 -7.84
N SER A 450 -14.24 7.25 -6.54
CA SER A 450 -14.80 8.05 -5.44
C SER A 450 -13.77 8.98 -4.76
N LYS A 451 -12.60 9.21 -5.37
CA LYS A 451 -11.58 10.18 -4.91
C LYS A 451 -12.13 11.57 -4.61
N GLY A 452 -13.09 12.04 -5.39
CA GLY A 452 -13.75 13.34 -5.18
C GLY A 452 -14.65 13.40 -3.95
N MET A 453 -14.90 12.25 -3.30
CA MET A 453 -15.88 12.07 -2.22
C MET A 453 -15.21 11.73 -0.88
N GLU A 454 -13.88 11.73 -0.78
CA GLU A 454 -13.14 11.32 0.43
C GLU A 454 -13.68 11.99 1.71
N GLN A 455 -13.84 13.32 1.70
CA GLN A 455 -14.31 14.06 2.87
C GLN A 455 -15.71 13.62 3.31
N GLU A 456 -16.59 13.32 2.35
CA GLU A 456 -17.93 12.84 2.63
C GLU A 456 -17.91 11.41 3.18
N LYS A 457 -17.12 10.52 2.57
CA LYS A 457 -16.92 9.14 3.05
C LYS A 457 -16.41 9.11 4.49
N ARG A 458 -15.37 9.89 4.81
CA ARG A 458 -14.82 10.01 6.17
C ARG A 458 -15.81 10.55 7.19
N ARG A 459 -16.74 11.42 6.77
CA ARG A 459 -17.80 11.97 7.64
C ARG A 459 -18.89 10.95 7.93
N LEU A 460 -19.21 10.09 6.96
CA LEU A 460 -20.33 9.14 7.04
C LEU A 460 -19.93 7.79 7.68
N ALA A 461 -18.73 7.30 7.39
CA ALA A 461 -18.26 5.99 7.85
C ALA A 461 -17.66 6.02 9.27
N ASP A 462 -17.62 4.86 9.90
CA ASP A 462 -16.95 4.70 11.20
C ASP A 462 -15.44 4.57 11.04
N GLY A 463 -14.98 3.86 10.01
CA GLY A 463 -13.59 3.71 9.62
C GLY A 463 -13.34 4.12 8.17
N TYR A 464 -12.07 4.37 7.82
CA TYR A 464 -11.65 4.69 6.46
C TYR A 464 -10.39 3.92 6.13
N ILE A 465 -10.38 3.21 5.01
CA ILE A 465 -9.23 2.41 4.58
C ILE A 465 -8.80 2.80 3.18
N ASP A 466 -7.52 3.07 2.99
CA ASP A 466 -6.93 3.26 1.65
C ASP A 466 -6.84 1.91 0.89
N GLY A 467 -6.92 0.80 1.62
CA GLY A 467 -6.95 -0.56 1.10
C GLY A 467 -6.97 -1.59 2.23
N TYR A 468 -7.19 -2.86 1.90
CA TYR A 468 -7.37 -3.92 2.89
C TYR A 468 -6.08 -4.29 3.64
N LEU A 469 -4.91 -3.95 3.08
CA LEU A 469 -3.64 -4.11 3.80
C LEU A 469 -3.60 -3.30 5.10
N ALA A 470 -4.36 -2.21 5.21
CA ALA A 470 -4.46 -1.41 6.43
C ALA A 470 -5.19 -2.13 7.58
N LEU A 471 -5.88 -3.25 7.30
CA LEU A 471 -6.66 -4.04 8.26
C LEU A 471 -5.99 -5.38 8.64
N LEU A 472 -4.81 -5.65 8.09
CA LEU A 472 -4.07 -6.90 8.25
C LEU A 472 -2.92 -6.78 9.23
#